data_AF-A0A0D2NMH1-F1
#
_entry.id   AF-A0A0D2NMH1-F1
#
_cell.length_a   1.000
_cell.length_b   1.000
_cell.length_c   1.000
_cell.angle_alpha   90.00
_cell.angle_beta   90.00
_cell.angle_gamma   90.00
#
_symmetry.space_group_name_H-M   'P 1'
#
loop_
_entity.id
_entity.type
_entity.pdbx_description
1 polymer ?
#
loop_
_entity_poly.entity_id
_entity_poly.type
_entity_poly.pdbx_seq_one_letter_code
_entity_poly.pdbx_strand_id
1 'polypeptide(L)'
;MGHLADKKFRRLTFDMMVAWEAPASASECLVNLDDDLSVGVEAFSRIAPAVPIIANVIICENLFNVLTISTDGRLHFSVYDKYLNGLERVIKRMKSQSESSLLSAVRQSRGEKILEVDGTVTTQPVLEHVGVSTWPGRLILTDHALYFEALKVVSYDKPKRYDLSNDLKQIIKPELTGPWGTRLFDKAVLYKSISISEPVVIEFPELKGHTRRDYWLAIIREILYVHKFINKYRVTGVEKDDALSKAILGILRVQAIQEISSSNPVQFESLLMFNLCEQLPGGYFILETLAKMSKSRELDRGNNLVAGGSMYSISALAMVSNLGFVFDSCSSSSNPSEAGLLVGEVVVGEMSLLEKAVKESRDDYKRVVLAQETVAGVKVDGIDTNLAVMKELLLPVLEVGKGLLSLVYWDDPPKSLMFCLIFTFIIFRGWVGYALALMVLFFAIFMVLTRFFNQGRPVDEIKIIAPPPMNTMEQLLAVQNAVSQFEQLIQDGNIILLKFRALLLSVFPQASEKVAASLLLTALMVALLPGKYMFLLIFLEIFTRYSPARKASTERWMRRLREWWFSIPAAPVVIEREKEDKKKK
;
A
#
# COMPACT_ATOMS: atom_id res chain seq x y z
N MET A 1 -28.09 19.95 14.24
CA MET A 1 -27.27 20.78 13.33
C MET A 1 -25.83 20.59 13.73
N GLY A 2 -24.98 20.08 12.84
CA GLY A 2 -23.61 19.68 13.19
C GLY A 2 -22.69 20.88 13.39
N HIS A 3 -21.75 20.77 14.33
CA HIS A 3 -20.75 21.80 14.66
C HIS A 3 -19.95 22.32 13.45
N LEU A 4 -19.87 21.54 12.36
CA LEU A 4 -19.18 21.91 11.11
C LEU A 4 -19.82 23.09 10.36
N ALA A 5 -21.11 23.32 10.54
CA ALA A 5 -21.83 24.44 9.92
C ALA A 5 -21.48 25.79 10.57
N ASP A 6 -21.01 25.76 11.82
CA ASP A 6 -20.68 26.96 12.58
C ASP A 6 -19.30 27.49 12.16
N LYS A 7 -19.29 28.67 11.53
CA LYS A 7 -18.06 29.36 11.13
C LYS A 7 -17.13 29.60 12.33
N LYS A 8 -17.68 29.84 13.53
CA LYS A 8 -16.88 30.01 14.75
C LYS A 8 -16.14 28.74 15.13
N PHE A 9 -16.79 27.58 15.01
CA PHE A 9 -16.15 26.30 15.24
C PHE A 9 -15.02 26.05 14.22
N ARG A 10 -15.28 26.29 12.94
CA ARG A 10 -14.24 26.14 11.90
C ARG A 10 -13.05 27.05 12.16
N ARG A 11 -13.31 28.32 12.52
CA ARG A 11 -12.27 29.27 12.87
C ARG A 11 -11.49 28.84 14.12
N LEU A 12 -12.18 28.42 15.18
CA LEU A 12 -11.55 27.90 16.39
C LEU A 12 -10.58 26.75 16.07
N THR A 13 -11.00 25.76 15.27
CA THR A 13 -10.12 24.63 14.93
C THR A 13 -8.89 25.06 14.13
N PHE A 14 -9.02 26.09 13.28
CA PHE A 14 -7.89 26.64 12.54
C PHE A 14 -6.95 27.46 13.44
N ASP A 15 -7.49 28.32 14.29
CA ASP A 15 -6.72 29.13 15.23
C ASP A 15 -5.96 28.23 16.24
N MET A 16 -6.54 27.09 16.63
CA MET A 16 -5.84 26.09 17.43
C MET A 16 -4.62 25.49 16.71
N MET A 17 -4.70 25.28 15.39
CA MET A 17 -3.55 24.81 14.59
C MET A 17 -2.47 25.88 14.50
N VAL A 18 -2.86 27.15 14.27
CA VAL A 18 -1.94 28.30 14.27
C VAL A 18 -1.23 28.42 15.62
N ALA A 19 -1.99 28.35 16.72
CA ALA A 19 -1.45 28.44 18.08
C ALA A 19 -0.50 27.27 18.41
N TRP A 20 -0.73 26.08 17.84
CA TRP A 20 0.18 24.95 18.00
C TRP A 20 1.53 25.19 17.29
N GLU A 21 1.51 25.77 16.09
CA GLU A 21 2.73 26.01 15.30
C GLU A 21 3.54 27.20 15.82
N ALA A 22 2.85 28.28 16.21
CA ALA A 22 3.47 29.51 16.67
C ALA A 22 2.74 30.03 17.92
N PRO A 23 3.01 29.48 19.12
CA PRO A 23 2.29 29.81 20.35
C PRO A 23 2.37 31.29 20.73
N ALA A 24 3.41 32.02 20.30
CA ALA A 24 3.53 33.46 20.51
C ALA A 24 2.57 34.31 19.65
N SER A 25 2.20 33.83 18.46
CA SER A 25 1.33 34.53 17.51
C SER A 25 -0.16 34.50 17.88
N ALA A 26 -0.56 33.61 18.79
CA ALA A 26 -1.92 33.56 19.34
C ALA A 26 -2.25 34.69 20.33
N SER A 27 -1.24 35.47 20.74
CA SER A 27 -1.37 36.58 21.71
C SER A 27 -1.96 37.85 21.09
N GLU A 28 -1.91 37.98 19.76
CA GLU A 28 -2.43 39.13 19.02
C GLU A 28 -3.88 38.84 18.58
N CYS A 29 -4.77 39.82 18.70
CA CYS A 29 -6.18 39.68 18.36
C CYS A 29 -6.36 39.32 16.87
N LEU A 30 -6.53 38.02 16.59
CA LEU A 30 -6.50 37.35 15.28
C LEU A 30 -7.66 37.69 14.32
N VAL A 31 -8.40 38.77 14.57
CA VAL A 31 -9.63 39.11 13.84
C VAL A 31 -9.34 39.77 12.47
N ASN A 32 -8.12 40.27 12.22
CA ASN A 32 -7.81 41.09 11.03
C ASN A 32 -6.61 40.65 10.16
N LEU A 33 -5.93 39.52 10.44
CA LEU A 33 -4.77 39.02 9.67
C LEU A 33 -5.13 37.83 8.77
N ASP A 34 -6.29 37.89 8.12
CA ASP A 34 -7.01 36.73 7.57
C ASP A 34 -6.29 35.98 6.42
N ASP A 35 -5.41 36.66 5.68
CA ASP A 35 -4.73 36.07 4.50
C ASP A 35 -3.28 35.63 4.75
N ASP A 36 -2.62 36.15 5.79
CA ASP A 36 -1.19 35.88 6.05
C ASP A 36 -0.94 34.66 6.94
N LEU A 37 -1.95 34.22 7.69
CA LEU A 37 -1.81 33.10 8.61
C LEU A 37 -1.95 31.78 7.87
N SER A 38 -0.89 30.98 7.97
CA SER A 38 -0.81 29.68 7.33
C SER A 38 -0.37 28.60 8.32
N VAL A 39 -0.86 27.39 8.09
CA VAL A 39 -0.65 26.24 8.96
C VAL A 39 0.20 25.19 8.24
N GLY A 40 1.21 24.68 8.92
CA GLY A 40 2.08 23.61 8.48
C GLY A 40 1.48 22.22 8.69
N VAL A 41 2.09 21.22 8.04
CA VAL A 41 1.61 19.82 8.08
C VAL A 41 1.58 19.25 9.49
N GLU A 42 2.56 19.59 10.33
CA GLU A 42 2.68 19.05 11.69
C GLU A 42 1.50 19.49 12.57
N ALA A 43 1.16 20.78 12.55
CA ALA A 43 0.04 21.35 13.28
C ALA A 43 -1.30 20.73 12.85
N PHE A 44 -1.51 20.63 11.53
CA PHE A 44 -2.69 19.98 10.99
C PHE A 44 -2.78 18.51 11.40
N SER A 45 -1.67 17.76 11.32
CA SER A 45 -1.62 16.34 11.66
C SER A 45 -1.92 16.05 13.12
N ARG A 46 -1.67 17.00 14.03
CA ARG A 46 -1.95 16.86 15.46
C ARG A 46 -3.37 17.27 15.85
N ILE A 47 -3.86 18.39 15.32
CA ILE A 47 -5.15 18.95 15.75
C ILE A 47 -6.32 18.39 14.94
N ALA A 48 -6.18 18.25 13.62
CA ALA A 48 -7.29 17.84 12.75
C ALA A 48 -7.88 16.45 13.08
N PRO A 49 -7.08 15.39 13.37
CA PRO A 49 -7.65 14.08 13.69
C PRO A 49 -8.30 13.98 15.07
N ALA A 50 -8.18 15.00 15.94
CA ALA A 50 -8.98 15.09 17.17
C ALA A 50 -10.49 15.18 16.88
N VAL A 51 -10.85 15.60 15.66
CA VAL A 51 -12.22 15.59 15.13
C VAL A 51 -12.29 14.55 14.01
N PRO A 52 -12.72 13.30 14.28
CA PRO A 52 -12.71 12.22 13.30
C PRO A 52 -13.58 12.42 12.07
N ILE A 53 -14.36 13.49 11.97
CA ILE A 53 -15.02 13.89 10.71
C ILE A 53 -14.03 14.67 9.82
N ILE A 54 -13.19 15.56 10.40
CA ILE A 54 -12.30 16.45 9.65
C ILE A 54 -11.14 15.67 9.04
N ALA A 55 -10.42 14.90 9.86
CA ALA A 55 -9.27 14.12 9.41
C ALA A 55 -9.11 12.84 10.23
N ASN A 56 -8.26 11.94 9.74
CA ASN A 56 -7.90 10.70 10.43
C ASN A 56 -6.37 10.59 10.42
N VAL A 57 -5.79 10.19 11.55
CA VAL A 57 -4.34 10.05 11.77
C VAL A 57 -3.60 9.42 10.58
N ILE A 58 -4.18 8.40 9.96
CA ILE A 58 -3.57 7.61 8.89
C ILE A 58 -3.48 8.40 7.58
N ILE A 59 -4.51 9.18 7.25
CA ILE A 59 -4.63 9.93 6.00
C ILE A 59 -4.30 11.43 6.13
N CYS A 60 -4.04 11.94 7.35
CA CYS A 60 -3.85 13.37 7.64
C CYS A 60 -2.85 14.07 6.72
N GLU A 61 -1.64 13.52 6.57
CA GLU A 61 -0.62 14.12 5.70
C GLU A 61 -1.04 14.10 4.22
N ASN A 62 -1.71 13.03 3.76
CA ASN A 62 -2.17 12.93 2.37
C ASN A 62 -3.29 13.95 2.10
N LEU A 63 -4.20 14.09 3.07
CA LEU A 63 -5.25 15.10 3.04
C LEU A 63 -4.66 16.51 3.03
N PHE A 64 -3.67 16.79 3.88
CA PHE A 64 -2.99 18.08 3.92
C PHE A 64 -2.32 18.39 2.58
N ASN A 65 -1.60 17.43 2.00
CA ASN A 65 -0.96 17.60 0.69
C ASN A 65 -2.00 17.94 -0.38
N VAL A 66 -3.16 17.28 -0.41
CA VAL A 66 -4.24 17.56 -1.37
C VAL A 66 -4.86 18.95 -1.15
N LEU A 67 -5.03 19.37 0.10
CA LEU A 67 -5.54 20.71 0.42
C LEU A 67 -4.53 21.82 0.10
N THR A 68 -3.22 21.53 0.10
CA THR A 68 -2.17 22.53 -0.04
C THR A 68 -1.46 22.56 -1.39
N ILE A 69 -1.93 21.76 -2.37
CA ILE A 69 -1.35 21.71 -3.73
C ILE A 69 -1.25 23.11 -4.35
N SER A 70 -2.26 23.96 -4.13
CA SER A 70 -2.31 25.31 -4.69
C SER A 70 -1.59 26.38 -3.85
N THR A 71 -1.13 26.03 -2.64
CA THR A 71 -0.66 26.98 -1.62
C THR A 71 0.74 26.65 -1.10
N ASP A 72 1.58 26.07 -1.96
CA ASP A 72 3.01 25.80 -1.71
C ASP A 72 3.28 25.04 -0.39
N GLY A 73 2.40 24.09 -0.05
CA GLY A 73 2.56 23.25 1.15
C GLY A 73 2.15 23.92 2.47
N ARG A 74 1.46 25.06 2.42
CA ARG A 74 0.94 25.79 3.58
C ARG A 74 -0.59 25.87 3.52
N LEU A 75 -1.28 25.58 4.63
CA LEU A 75 -2.74 25.59 4.66
C LEU A 75 -3.27 26.95 5.12
N HIS A 76 -3.99 27.65 4.23
CA HIS A 76 -4.68 28.90 4.56
C HIS A 76 -6.13 28.63 5.02
N PHE A 77 -6.67 29.55 5.84
CA PHE A 77 -8.02 29.43 6.37
C PHE A 77 -9.09 29.35 5.26
N SER A 78 -8.92 30.10 4.18
CA SER A 78 -9.88 30.12 3.06
C SER A 78 -10.06 28.73 2.39
N VAL A 79 -8.97 27.96 2.29
CA VAL A 79 -9.01 26.58 1.76
C VAL A 79 -9.65 25.64 2.77
N TYR A 80 -9.28 25.77 4.05
CA TYR A 80 -9.83 24.97 5.13
C TYR A 80 -11.34 25.19 5.33
N ASP A 81 -11.81 26.44 5.28
CA ASP A 81 -13.23 26.78 5.35
C ASP A 81 -14.01 26.21 4.15
N LYS A 82 -13.46 26.31 2.93
CA LYS A 82 -14.05 25.67 1.74
C LYS A 82 -14.18 24.15 1.91
N TYR A 83 -13.13 23.49 2.43
CA TYR A 83 -13.13 22.06 2.74
C TYR A 83 -14.25 21.66 3.69
N LEU A 84 -14.34 22.32 4.84
CA LEU A 84 -15.36 21.99 5.84
C LEU A 84 -16.78 22.33 5.38
N ASN A 85 -16.97 23.40 4.61
CA ASN A 85 -18.26 23.71 3.98
C ASN A 85 -18.67 22.64 2.96
N GLY A 86 -17.73 22.15 2.15
CA GLY A 86 -17.95 21.02 1.23
C GLY A 86 -18.36 19.76 1.98
N LEU A 87 -17.67 19.45 3.08
CA LEU A 87 -17.98 18.30 3.92
C LEU A 87 -19.39 18.37 4.52
N GLU A 88 -19.82 19.55 4.98
CA GLU A 88 -21.20 19.75 5.46
C GLU A 88 -22.24 19.48 4.35
N ARG A 89 -22.00 19.98 3.13
CA ARG A 89 -22.91 19.78 1.99
C ARG A 89 -23.05 18.30 1.64
N VAL A 90 -21.92 17.59 1.61
CA VAL A 90 -21.87 16.16 1.33
C VAL A 90 -22.60 15.36 2.41
N ILE A 91 -22.40 15.68 3.70
CA ILE A 91 -23.12 15.05 4.82
C ILE A 91 -24.63 15.22 4.66
N LYS A 92 -25.10 16.43 4.31
CA LYS A 92 -26.53 16.69 4.06
C LYS A 92 -27.06 15.87 2.89
N ARG A 93 -26.29 15.76 1.79
CA ARG A 93 -26.64 14.93 0.63
C ARG A 93 -26.78 13.47 1.03
N MET A 94 -25.78 12.91 1.69
CA MET A 94 -25.77 11.51 2.13
C MET A 94 -26.96 11.22 3.06
N LYS A 95 -27.27 12.13 3.99
CA LYS A 95 -28.43 12.00 4.88
C LYS A 95 -29.75 11.95 4.10
N SER A 96 -29.94 12.88 3.16
CA SER A 96 -31.13 12.91 2.31
C SER A 96 -31.30 11.66 1.45
N GLN A 97 -30.20 11.09 0.96
CA GLN A 97 -30.21 9.83 0.21
C GLN A 97 -30.54 8.64 1.10
N SER A 98 -29.98 8.60 2.31
CA SER A 98 -30.25 7.55 3.29
C SER A 98 -31.71 7.56 3.77
N GLU A 99 -32.35 8.74 3.89
CA GLU A 99 -33.76 8.90 4.25
C GLU A 99 -34.72 8.65 3.08
N SER A 100 -34.21 8.53 1.85
CA SER A 100 -35.03 8.28 0.66
C SER A 100 -35.63 6.86 0.62
N SER A 101 -36.71 6.69 -0.14
CA SER A 101 -37.37 5.40 -0.36
C SER A 101 -36.55 4.43 -1.24
N LEU A 102 -35.39 4.85 -1.75
CA LEU A 102 -34.51 4.03 -2.57
C LEU A 102 -34.05 2.79 -1.80
N LEU A 103 -34.21 1.62 -2.43
CA LEU A 103 -33.89 0.30 -1.88
C LEU A 103 -34.59 0.00 -0.54
N SER A 104 -35.66 0.70 -0.16
CA SER A 104 -36.32 0.56 1.14
C SER A 104 -36.67 -0.89 1.50
N ALA A 105 -37.22 -1.66 0.55
CA ALA A 105 -37.57 -3.07 0.75
C ALA A 105 -36.36 -3.98 1.06
N VAL A 106 -35.19 -3.67 0.49
CA VAL A 106 -33.96 -4.45 0.69
C VAL A 106 -33.22 -3.99 1.96
N ARG A 107 -33.14 -2.67 2.16
CA ARG A 107 -32.45 -2.03 3.28
C ARG A 107 -33.10 -2.34 4.63
N GLN A 108 -34.43 -2.39 4.70
CA GLN A 108 -35.16 -2.70 5.94
C GLN A 108 -34.75 -4.04 6.56
N SER A 109 -34.31 -5.01 5.75
CA SER A 109 -33.89 -6.33 6.24
C SER A 109 -32.53 -6.35 6.95
N ARG A 110 -31.66 -5.36 6.68
CA ARG A 110 -30.26 -5.34 7.13
C ARG A 110 -29.78 -4.02 7.75
N GLY A 111 -30.60 -2.98 7.74
CA GLY A 111 -30.22 -1.65 8.23
C GLY A 111 -29.16 -0.95 7.35
N GLU A 112 -29.04 -1.34 6.07
CA GLU A 112 -28.02 -0.81 5.17
C GLU A 112 -28.25 0.69 4.86
N LYS A 113 -27.14 1.45 4.78
CA LYS A 113 -27.18 2.89 4.56
C LYS A 113 -26.57 3.24 3.20
N ILE A 114 -27.19 4.19 2.51
CA ILE A 114 -26.73 4.61 1.17
C ILE A 114 -25.61 5.63 1.33
N LEU A 115 -24.47 5.34 0.70
CA LEU A 115 -23.26 6.18 0.75
C LEU A 115 -23.14 7.05 -0.50
N GLU A 116 -23.42 6.49 -1.67
CA GLU A 116 -23.31 7.19 -2.95
C GLU A 116 -24.28 6.60 -3.98
N VAL A 117 -24.80 7.47 -4.85
CA VAL A 117 -25.68 7.09 -5.98
C VAL A 117 -25.22 7.80 -7.24
N ASP A 118 -25.08 7.06 -8.34
CA ASP A 118 -24.71 7.60 -9.65
C ASP A 118 -25.49 6.90 -10.78
N GLY A 119 -25.54 7.51 -11.97
CA GLY A 119 -26.45 7.12 -13.06
C GLY A 119 -27.89 7.59 -12.86
N THR A 120 -28.09 8.71 -12.15
CA THR A 120 -29.42 9.32 -11.95
C THR A 120 -29.76 10.26 -13.11
N VAL A 121 -30.97 10.84 -13.15
CA VAL A 121 -31.39 11.75 -14.24
C VAL A 121 -30.42 12.92 -14.45
N THR A 122 -29.73 13.35 -13.38
CA THR A 122 -28.76 14.46 -13.42
C THR A 122 -27.33 14.04 -13.79
N THR A 123 -27.03 12.74 -13.84
CA THR A 123 -25.68 12.23 -14.17
C THR A 123 -25.74 11.26 -15.34
N GLN A 124 -24.62 11.03 -16.03
CA GLN A 124 -24.60 10.07 -17.16
C GLN A 124 -24.90 8.65 -16.64
N PRO A 125 -25.64 7.80 -17.37
CA PRO A 125 -25.95 6.45 -16.92
C PRO A 125 -24.66 5.61 -16.75
N VAL A 126 -24.70 4.70 -15.79
CA VAL A 126 -23.65 3.67 -15.60
C VAL A 126 -24.04 2.46 -16.44
N LEU A 127 -23.06 1.84 -17.11
CA LEU A 127 -23.30 0.67 -17.97
C LEU A 127 -22.82 -0.59 -17.26
N GLU A 128 -23.68 -1.60 -17.14
CA GLU A 128 -23.34 -2.92 -16.63
C GLU A 128 -23.17 -3.88 -17.81
N HIS A 129 -22.00 -4.51 -17.89
CA HIS A 129 -21.69 -5.54 -18.87
C HIS A 129 -21.64 -6.91 -18.19
N VAL A 130 -22.44 -7.85 -18.69
CA VAL A 130 -22.46 -9.26 -18.28
C VAL A 130 -22.34 -10.11 -19.53
N GLY A 131 -21.19 -10.78 -19.69
CA GLY A 131 -20.85 -11.48 -20.93
C GLY A 131 -20.84 -10.52 -22.12
N VAL A 132 -21.77 -10.70 -23.06
CA VAL A 132 -21.93 -9.88 -24.27
C VAL A 132 -23.03 -8.82 -24.13
N SER A 133 -23.77 -8.82 -23.02
CA SER A 133 -24.93 -7.93 -22.82
C SER A 133 -24.55 -6.68 -22.04
N THR A 134 -25.05 -5.52 -22.49
CA THR A 134 -24.84 -4.22 -21.83
C THR A 134 -26.17 -3.61 -21.39
N TRP A 135 -26.26 -3.19 -20.13
CA TRP A 135 -27.46 -2.60 -19.53
C TRP A 135 -27.16 -1.22 -18.97
N PRO A 136 -27.82 -0.14 -19.42
CA PRO A 136 -27.71 1.17 -18.78
C PRO A 136 -28.53 1.20 -17.49
N GLY A 137 -28.04 1.89 -16.47
CA GLY A 137 -28.72 1.96 -15.18
C GLY A 137 -28.06 2.92 -14.20
N ARG A 138 -28.50 2.79 -12.94
CA ARG A 138 -27.92 3.52 -11.81
C ARG A 138 -27.21 2.55 -10.87
N LEU A 139 -26.13 3.05 -10.28
CA LEU A 139 -25.29 2.34 -9.34
C LEU A 139 -25.44 2.97 -7.95
N ILE A 140 -25.64 2.12 -6.94
CA ILE A 140 -25.85 2.53 -5.56
C ILE A 140 -24.85 1.79 -4.67
N LEU A 141 -24.00 2.53 -3.96
CA LEU A 141 -23.11 1.98 -2.95
C LEU A 141 -23.74 2.09 -1.57
N THR A 142 -23.74 0.99 -0.83
CA THR A 142 -24.09 0.96 0.59
C THR A 142 -22.88 0.60 1.45
N ASP A 143 -23.06 0.66 2.76
CA ASP A 143 -22.07 0.20 3.72
C ASP A 143 -21.82 -1.32 3.71
N HIS A 144 -22.60 -2.12 2.98
CA HIS A 144 -22.47 -3.59 2.93
C HIS A 144 -22.37 -4.19 1.53
N ALA A 145 -22.97 -3.57 0.52
CA ALA A 145 -23.09 -4.12 -0.82
C ALA A 145 -23.18 -3.01 -1.90
N LEU A 146 -22.91 -3.40 -3.13
CA LEU A 146 -23.12 -2.60 -4.32
C LEU A 146 -24.41 -3.07 -5.01
N TYR A 147 -25.28 -2.13 -5.36
CA TYR A 147 -26.54 -2.40 -6.04
C TYR A 147 -26.57 -1.77 -7.42
N PHE A 148 -27.05 -2.51 -8.40
CA PHE A 148 -27.27 -2.01 -9.75
C PHE A 148 -28.74 -2.14 -10.14
N GLU A 149 -29.33 -1.04 -10.59
CA GLU A 149 -30.71 -0.98 -11.06
C GLU A 149 -30.73 -0.57 -12.54
N ALA A 150 -31.06 -1.53 -13.40
CA ALA A 150 -31.16 -1.29 -14.83
C ALA A 150 -32.32 -0.34 -15.15
N LEU A 151 -32.08 0.61 -16.06
CA LEU A 151 -33.06 1.58 -16.52
C LEU A 151 -34.01 0.91 -17.52
N LYS A 152 -35.31 0.90 -17.22
CA LYS A 152 -36.38 0.61 -18.18
C LYS A 152 -36.97 1.92 -18.70
N VAL A 153 -37.87 1.83 -19.69
CA VAL A 153 -38.48 2.97 -20.39
C VAL A 153 -39.04 4.05 -19.45
N VAL A 154 -39.57 3.68 -18.27
CA VAL A 154 -40.16 4.63 -17.30
C VAL A 154 -39.82 4.29 -15.83
N SER A 155 -39.25 3.12 -15.55
CA SER A 155 -38.98 2.64 -14.18
C SER A 155 -37.64 1.92 -14.08
N TYR A 156 -37.20 1.61 -12.87
CA TYR A 156 -36.00 0.82 -12.64
C TYR A 156 -36.38 -0.64 -12.42
N ASP A 157 -35.52 -1.57 -12.88
CA ASP A 157 -35.70 -2.99 -12.58
C ASP A 157 -35.38 -3.32 -11.12
N LYS A 158 -35.66 -4.56 -10.71
CA LYS A 158 -35.24 -5.05 -9.40
C LYS A 158 -33.72 -4.91 -9.24
N PRO A 159 -33.24 -4.42 -8.09
CA PRO A 159 -31.83 -4.20 -7.86
C PRO A 159 -31.05 -5.52 -7.86
N LYS A 160 -30.02 -5.62 -8.72
CA LYS A 160 -29.00 -6.67 -8.63
C LYS A 160 -28.06 -6.34 -7.49
N ARG A 161 -27.73 -7.33 -6.66
CA ARG A 161 -26.89 -7.16 -5.48
C ARG A 161 -25.52 -7.81 -5.66
N TYR A 162 -24.47 -7.05 -5.38
CA TYR A 162 -23.07 -7.47 -5.34
C TYR A 162 -22.54 -7.31 -3.92
N ASP A 163 -22.36 -8.42 -3.22
CA ASP A 163 -22.04 -8.42 -1.79
C ASP A 163 -20.56 -8.06 -1.53
N LEU A 164 -20.33 -7.09 -0.63
CA LEU A 164 -18.99 -6.67 -0.20
C LEU A 164 -18.68 -7.12 1.23
N SER A 165 -19.69 -7.52 2.02
CA SER A 165 -19.52 -7.84 3.43
C SER A 165 -18.98 -9.25 3.71
N ASN A 166 -19.45 -10.26 2.98
CA ASN A 166 -19.04 -11.65 3.21
C ASN A 166 -17.69 -11.95 2.54
N ASP A 167 -16.94 -12.95 3.05
CA ASP A 167 -15.69 -13.40 2.42
C ASP A 167 -15.98 -14.31 1.22
N LEU A 168 -16.32 -13.71 0.08
CA LEU A 168 -16.59 -14.41 -1.18
C LEU A 168 -15.39 -14.39 -2.13
N LYS A 169 -14.18 -14.10 -1.60
CA LYS A 169 -12.95 -13.87 -2.36
C LYS A 169 -13.15 -12.88 -3.51
N GLN A 170 -13.78 -11.76 -3.21
CA GLN A 170 -14.08 -10.73 -4.20
C GLN A 170 -12.80 -10.11 -4.74
N ILE A 171 -12.76 -9.94 -6.07
CA ILE A 171 -11.70 -9.27 -6.81
C ILE A 171 -12.32 -8.06 -7.48
N ILE A 172 -11.80 -6.88 -7.15
CA ILE A 172 -12.25 -5.58 -7.69
C ILE A 172 -11.05 -4.86 -8.30
N LYS A 173 -11.06 -4.72 -9.63
CA LYS A 173 -9.93 -4.20 -10.40
C LYS A 173 -10.41 -3.32 -11.56
N PRO A 174 -9.57 -2.37 -12.00
CA PRO A 174 -9.85 -1.64 -13.24
C PRO A 174 -9.80 -2.60 -14.43
N GLU A 175 -10.69 -2.39 -15.40
CA GLU A 175 -10.82 -3.19 -16.62
C GLU A 175 -10.90 -2.27 -17.85
N LEU A 176 -10.28 -2.71 -18.94
CA LEU A 176 -10.24 -1.97 -20.20
C LEU A 176 -11.44 -2.39 -21.07
N THR A 177 -12.35 -1.47 -21.36
CA THR A 177 -13.56 -1.73 -22.18
C THR A 177 -13.36 -1.44 -23.68
N GLY A 178 -12.17 -0.97 -24.06
CA GLY A 178 -11.87 -0.59 -25.44
C GLY A 178 -11.65 -1.76 -26.39
N PRO A 179 -11.96 -1.59 -27.69
CA PRO A 179 -11.46 -2.51 -28.71
C PRO A 179 -9.94 -2.63 -28.55
N TRP A 180 -9.44 -3.86 -28.54
CA TRP A 180 -8.01 -4.18 -28.41
C TRP A 180 -7.35 -3.94 -27.04
N GLY A 181 -8.12 -3.72 -25.96
CA GLY A 181 -7.54 -3.57 -24.62
C GLY A 181 -6.61 -2.36 -24.51
N THR A 182 -6.89 -1.30 -25.26
CA THR A 182 -6.10 -0.06 -25.24
C THR A 182 -6.42 0.77 -23.99
N ARG A 183 -5.39 1.34 -23.34
CA ARG A 183 -5.52 2.14 -22.10
C ARG A 183 -6.38 3.41 -22.23
N LEU A 184 -6.72 3.82 -23.46
CA LEU A 184 -7.62 4.95 -23.74
C LEU A 184 -9.06 4.70 -23.29
N PHE A 185 -9.43 3.44 -23.06
CA PHE A 185 -10.77 3.01 -22.63
C PHE A 185 -10.73 2.31 -21.26
N ASP A 186 -9.91 2.82 -20.34
CA ASP A 186 -9.85 2.34 -18.95
C ASP A 186 -10.99 2.93 -18.11
N LYS A 187 -12.23 2.63 -18.52
CA LYS A 187 -13.46 3.25 -18.02
C LYS A 187 -14.30 2.34 -17.14
N ALA A 188 -13.83 1.13 -16.83
CA ALA A 188 -14.64 0.17 -16.10
C ALA A 188 -13.98 -0.44 -14.87
N VAL A 189 -14.84 -0.97 -14.01
CA VAL A 189 -14.50 -1.71 -12.81
C VAL A 189 -15.03 -3.13 -12.96
N LEU A 190 -14.13 -4.10 -12.88
CA LEU A 190 -14.45 -5.52 -12.81
C LEU A 190 -14.84 -5.89 -11.39
N TYR A 191 -15.98 -6.56 -11.22
CA TYR A 191 -16.36 -7.28 -10.02
C TYR A 191 -16.41 -8.78 -10.31
N LYS A 192 -15.62 -9.56 -9.55
CA LYS A 192 -15.62 -11.02 -9.59
C LYS A 192 -15.74 -11.58 -8.18
N SER A 193 -16.58 -12.58 -7.99
CA SER A 193 -16.85 -13.26 -6.71
C SER A 193 -17.12 -14.73 -6.95
N ILE A 194 -16.96 -15.59 -5.94
CA ILE A 194 -17.36 -17.01 -6.00
C ILE A 194 -18.88 -17.16 -6.18
N SER A 195 -19.66 -16.17 -5.70
CA SER A 195 -21.12 -16.21 -5.77
C SER A 195 -21.69 -15.96 -7.17
N ILE A 196 -20.86 -15.56 -8.14
CA ILE A 196 -21.30 -15.19 -9.49
C ILE A 196 -20.50 -16.01 -10.50
N SER A 197 -21.20 -16.62 -11.45
CA SER A 197 -20.60 -17.47 -12.49
C SER A 197 -19.79 -16.65 -13.51
N GLU A 198 -20.30 -15.49 -13.91
CA GLU A 198 -19.65 -14.59 -14.85
C GLU A 198 -19.17 -13.31 -14.17
N PRO A 199 -17.97 -12.81 -14.49
CA PRO A 199 -17.53 -11.53 -13.98
C PRO A 199 -18.38 -10.39 -14.54
N VAL A 200 -18.66 -9.40 -13.71
CA VAL A 200 -19.44 -8.22 -14.08
C VAL A 200 -18.49 -7.05 -14.30
N VAL A 201 -18.67 -6.33 -15.40
CA VAL A 201 -17.88 -5.14 -15.72
C VAL A 201 -18.79 -3.92 -15.67
N ILE A 202 -18.50 -2.99 -14.76
CA ILE A 202 -19.27 -1.76 -14.56
C ILE A 202 -18.50 -0.62 -15.21
N GLU A 203 -19.02 -0.11 -16.32
CA GLU A 203 -18.41 0.98 -17.08
C GLU A 203 -19.02 2.33 -16.71
N PHE A 204 -18.13 3.31 -16.58
CA PHE A 204 -18.43 4.71 -16.30
C PHE A 204 -18.09 5.53 -17.54
N PRO A 205 -19.08 5.87 -18.39
CA PRO A 205 -18.86 6.72 -19.54
C PRO A 205 -18.31 8.08 -19.09
N GLU A 206 -17.15 8.46 -19.64
CA GLU A 206 -16.54 9.79 -19.51
C GLU A 206 -15.98 10.21 -20.87
N LEU A 207 -16.13 11.48 -21.23
CA LEU A 207 -15.60 12.01 -22.51
C LEU A 207 -14.07 12.09 -22.51
N LYS A 208 -13.47 12.44 -21.37
CA LYS A 208 -12.01 12.56 -21.21
C LYS A 208 -11.63 12.22 -19.77
N GLY A 209 -10.64 11.35 -19.60
CA GLY A 209 -10.15 10.92 -18.29
C GLY A 209 -10.73 9.59 -17.82
N HIS A 210 -10.43 9.26 -16.57
CA HIS A 210 -10.88 8.07 -15.86
C HIS A 210 -11.20 8.40 -14.37
N THR A 211 -11.49 9.67 -14.07
CA THR A 211 -11.61 10.16 -12.69
C THR A 211 -12.86 9.64 -12.00
N ARG A 212 -14.02 9.58 -12.69
CA ARG A 212 -15.25 8.97 -12.15
C ARG A 212 -15.06 7.49 -11.87
N ARG A 213 -14.38 6.77 -12.77
CA ARG A 213 -14.06 5.35 -12.57
C ARG A 213 -13.14 5.15 -11.36
N ASP A 214 -12.08 5.94 -11.25
CA ASP A 214 -11.13 5.84 -10.13
C ASP A 214 -11.77 6.16 -8.79
N TYR A 215 -12.62 7.19 -8.75
CA TYR A 215 -13.42 7.52 -7.58
C TYR A 215 -14.29 6.33 -7.15
N TRP A 216 -15.09 5.79 -8.07
CA TRP A 216 -15.95 4.64 -7.80
C TRP A 216 -15.16 3.40 -7.38
N LEU A 217 -14.05 3.10 -8.06
CA LEU A 217 -13.15 2.01 -7.72
C LEU A 217 -12.62 2.16 -6.29
N ALA A 218 -12.20 3.36 -5.91
CA ALA A 218 -11.64 3.64 -4.59
C ALA A 218 -12.68 3.48 -3.48
N ILE A 219 -13.88 4.05 -3.62
CA ILE A 219 -14.93 3.94 -2.59
C ILE A 219 -15.47 2.50 -2.45
N ILE A 220 -15.58 1.74 -3.54
CA ILE A 220 -15.98 0.33 -3.51
C ILE A 220 -14.93 -0.50 -2.77
N ARG A 221 -13.64 -0.27 -3.07
CA ARG A 221 -12.53 -0.96 -2.40
C ARG A 221 -12.44 -0.63 -0.92
N GLU A 222 -12.72 0.61 -0.52
CA GLU A 222 -12.71 1.01 0.89
C GLU A 222 -13.70 0.16 1.70
N ILE A 223 -14.95 0.06 1.23
CA ILE A 223 -15.98 -0.77 1.90
C ILE A 223 -15.58 -2.24 1.91
N LEU A 224 -15.06 -2.77 0.80
CA LEU A 224 -14.55 -4.15 0.75
C LEU A 224 -13.42 -4.39 1.77
N TYR A 225 -12.45 -3.48 1.88
CA TYR A 225 -11.31 -3.65 2.77
C TYR A 225 -11.69 -3.50 4.24
N VAL A 226 -12.67 -2.67 4.57
CA VAL A 226 -13.21 -2.56 5.95
C VAL A 226 -13.85 -3.87 6.38
N HIS A 227 -14.68 -4.47 5.53
CA HIS A 227 -15.28 -5.79 5.83
C HIS A 227 -14.23 -6.89 5.90
N LYS A 228 -13.20 -6.86 5.03
CA LYS A 228 -12.05 -7.76 5.15
C LYS A 228 -11.31 -7.57 6.46
N PHE A 229 -11.11 -6.33 6.92
CA PHE A 229 -10.51 -6.03 8.21
C PHE A 229 -11.36 -6.59 9.37
N ILE A 230 -12.66 -6.32 9.38
CA ILE A 230 -13.61 -6.81 10.38
C ILE A 230 -13.55 -8.34 10.47
N ASN A 231 -13.63 -9.03 9.33
CA ASN A 231 -13.62 -10.49 9.26
C ASN A 231 -12.27 -11.08 9.69
N LYS A 232 -11.16 -10.44 9.28
CA LYS A 232 -9.79 -10.89 9.59
C LYS A 232 -9.44 -10.79 11.06
N TYR A 233 -9.84 -9.70 11.72
CA TYR A 233 -9.54 -9.48 13.14
C TYR A 233 -10.67 -9.93 14.09
N ARG A 234 -11.79 -10.40 13.52
CA ARG A 234 -13.02 -10.81 14.23
C ARG A 234 -13.55 -9.70 15.13
N VAL A 235 -13.66 -8.49 14.57
CA VAL A 235 -14.19 -7.31 15.28
C VAL A 235 -15.71 -7.41 15.33
N THR A 236 -16.29 -7.32 16.52
CA THR A 236 -17.74 -7.50 16.73
C THR A 236 -18.36 -6.34 17.50
N GLY A 237 -19.68 -6.18 17.39
CA GLY A 237 -20.44 -5.17 18.13
C GLY A 237 -20.08 -3.73 17.75
N VAL A 238 -19.97 -2.87 18.75
CA VAL A 238 -19.79 -1.41 18.59
C VAL A 238 -18.50 -1.04 17.86
N GLU A 239 -17.46 -1.88 17.99
CA GLU A 239 -16.18 -1.67 17.30
C GLU A 239 -16.25 -1.91 15.80
N LYS A 240 -17.13 -2.84 15.39
CA LYS A 240 -17.43 -3.07 13.97
C LYS A 240 -18.08 -1.83 13.38
N ASP A 241 -19.05 -1.27 14.08
CA ASP A 241 -19.77 -0.09 13.64
C ASP A 241 -18.87 1.15 13.64
N ASP A 242 -17.92 1.25 14.57
CA ASP A 242 -16.88 2.28 14.58
C ASP A 242 -15.87 2.14 13.43
N ALA A 243 -15.48 0.91 13.05
CA ALA A 243 -14.65 0.69 11.87
C ALA A 243 -15.38 1.07 10.57
N LEU A 244 -16.66 0.69 10.43
CA LEU A 244 -17.51 1.13 9.32
C LEU A 244 -17.68 2.64 9.29
N SER A 245 -17.87 3.27 10.46
CA SER A 245 -17.97 4.73 10.58
C SER A 245 -16.70 5.43 10.09
N LYS A 246 -15.50 4.91 10.41
CA LYS A 246 -14.23 5.46 9.90
C LYS A 246 -14.16 5.42 8.36
N ALA A 247 -14.62 4.34 7.75
CA ALA A 247 -14.67 4.19 6.29
C ALA A 247 -15.62 5.20 5.65
N ILE A 248 -16.83 5.32 6.21
CA ILE A 248 -17.86 6.25 5.73
C ILE A 248 -17.37 7.69 5.83
N LEU A 249 -16.76 8.08 6.96
CA LEU A 249 -16.15 9.40 7.10
C LEU A 249 -15.03 9.61 6.08
N GLY A 250 -14.24 8.57 5.76
CA GLY A 250 -13.26 8.61 4.66
C GLY A 250 -13.90 8.96 3.30
N ILE A 251 -14.98 8.27 2.93
CA ILE A 251 -15.72 8.49 1.69
C ILE A 251 -16.29 9.92 1.64
N LEU A 252 -16.87 10.40 2.74
CA LEU A 252 -17.42 11.77 2.82
C LEU A 252 -16.35 12.85 2.61
N ARG A 253 -15.13 12.64 3.13
CA ARG A 253 -14.00 13.56 2.88
C ARG A 253 -13.57 13.56 1.43
N VAL A 254 -13.49 12.38 0.80
CA VAL A 254 -13.14 12.26 -0.61
C VAL A 254 -14.16 12.97 -1.49
N GLN A 255 -15.45 12.79 -1.21
CA GLN A 255 -16.55 13.51 -1.86
C GLN A 255 -16.41 15.03 -1.69
N ALA A 256 -16.09 15.50 -0.48
CA ALA A 256 -15.89 16.93 -0.23
C ALA A 256 -14.71 17.50 -1.03
N ILE A 257 -13.60 16.77 -1.11
CA ILE A 257 -12.42 17.16 -1.90
C ILE A 257 -12.77 17.20 -3.38
N GLN A 258 -13.48 16.21 -3.89
CA GLN A 258 -13.90 16.16 -5.30
C GLN A 258 -14.76 17.38 -5.69
N GLU A 259 -15.60 17.89 -4.78
CA GLU A 259 -16.38 19.10 -5.04
C GLU A 259 -15.53 20.39 -5.10
N ILE A 260 -14.35 20.39 -4.49
CA ILE A 260 -13.49 21.57 -4.35
C ILE A 260 -12.35 21.55 -5.37
N SER A 261 -11.86 20.37 -5.72
CA SER A 261 -10.77 20.16 -6.67
C SER A 261 -11.30 20.19 -8.12
N SER A 262 -11.20 21.34 -8.78
CA SER A 262 -11.69 21.53 -10.15
C SER A 262 -10.66 21.26 -11.26
N SER A 263 -9.37 21.06 -10.94
CA SER A 263 -8.30 21.06 -11.95
C SER A 263 -7.31 19.89 -11.91
N ASN A 264 -7.09 19.23 -10.77
CA ASN A 264 -5.99 18.27 -10.61
C ASN A 264 -6.49 16.83 -10.37
N PRO A 265 -5.79 15.80 -10.90
CA PRO A 265 -6.12 14.41 -10.65
C PRO A 265 -5.90 14.09 -9.16
N VAL A 266 -6.98 13.85 -8.43
CA VAL A 266 -6.93 13.46 -7.01
C VAL A 266 -6.67 11.96 -6.92
N GLN A 267 -5.62 11.54 -6.22
CA GLN A 267 -5.36 10.12 -5.95
C GLN A 267 -6.25 9.63 -4.81
N PHE A 268 -7.49 9.24 -5.14
CA PHE A 268 -8.54 8.87 -4.18
C PHE A 268 -8.14 7.72 -3.25
N GLU A 269 -7.38 6.75 -3.74
CA GLU A 269 -6.93 5.59 -2.96
C GLU A 269 -6.06 5.98 -1.75
N SER A 270 -5.32 7.09 -1.86
CA SER A 270 -4.45 7.59 -0.80
C SER A 270 -5.19 8.32 0.33
N LEU A 271 -6.44 8.73 0.08
CA LEU A 271 -7.28 9.49 1.01
C LEU A 271 -8.24 8.59 1.80
N LEU A 272 -8.30 7.31 1.45
CA LEU A 272 -9.17 6.31 2.05
C LEU A 272 -8.33 5.40 2.94
N MET A 273 -8.75 5.23 4.19
CA MET A 273 -7.92 4.68 5.25
C MET A 273 -7.56 3.22 4.99
N PHE A 274 -8.55 2.40 4.65
CA PHE A 274 -8.34 0.96 4.47
C PHE A 274 -7.70 0.65 3.11
N ASN A 275 -8.03 1.42 2.07
CA ASN A 275 -7.31 1.41 0.80
C ASN A 275 -5.82 1.71 0.98
N LEU A 276 -5.50 2.82 1.65
CA LEU A 276 -4.12 3.22 1.90
C LEU A 276 -3.36 2.13 2.67
N CYS A 277 -3.98 1.53 3.69
CA CYS A 277 -3.35 0.45 4.47
C CYS A 277 -3.11 -0.84 3.68
N GLU A 278 -3.92 -1.13 2.65
CA GLU A 278 -3.70 -2.30 1.79
C GLU A 278 -2.65 -2.04 0.70
N GLN A 279 -2.42 -0.77 0.34
CA GLN A 279 -1.43 -0.38 -0.66
C GLN A 279 -0.04 -0.09 -0.06
N LEU A 280 0.01 0.46 1.14
CA LEU A 280 1.27 0.80 1.81
C LEU A 280 2.03 -0.46 2.24
N PRO A 281 3.34 -0.56 1.96
CA PRO A 281 4.21 -1.55 2.60
C PRO A 281 4.18 -1.30 4.11
N GLY A 282 3.99 -2.36 4.90
CA GLY A 282 3.78 -2.20 6.36
C GLY A 282 2.40 -1.70 6.78
N GLY A 283 1.47 -1.38 5.88
CA GLY A 283 0.11 -0.93 6.23
C GLY A 283 -0.70 -1.95 7.06
N TYR A 284 -0.29 -3.22 7.05
CA TYR A 284 -0.85 -4.23 7.95
C TYR A 284 -0.50 -4.03 9.42
N PHE A 285 0.62 -3.39 9.74
CA PHE A 285 0.96 -3.05 11.12
C PHE A 285 0.00 -1.97 11.62
N ILE A 286 -0.39 -1.02 10.78
CA ILE A 286 -1.41 -0.01 11.09
C ILE A 286 -2.74 -0.71 11.43
N LEU A 287 -3.21 -1.62 10.57
CA LEU A 287 -4.43 -2.40 10.80
C LEU A 287 -4.35 -3.27 12.06
N GLU A 288 -3.20 -3.90 12.31
CA GLU A 288 -2.99 -4.70 13.52
C GLU A 288 -3.02 -3.85 14.78
N THR A 289 -2.37 -2.68 14.77
CA THR A 289 -2.40 -1.72 15.88
C THR A 289 -3.82 -1.21 16.13
N LEU A 290 -4.59 -0.88 15.09
CA LEU A 290 -6.00 -0.51 15.22
C LEU A 290 -6.84 -1.61 15.88
N ALA A 291 -6.65 -2.87 15.46
CA ALA A 291 -7.36 -4.00 16.04
C ALA A 291 -6.91 -4.29 17.49
N LYS A 292 -5.64 -4.05 17.84
CA LYS A 292 -5.15 -4.16 19.23
C LYS A 292 -5.75 -3.07 20.12
N MET A 293 -5.82 -1.83 19.62
CA MET A 293 -6.44 -0.72 20.35
C MET A 293 -7.92 -0.97 20.61
N SER A 294 -8.62 -1.61 19.67
CA SER A 294 -10.02 -2.00 19.86
C SER A 294 -10.14 -3.11 20.92
N LYS A 295 -9.35 -4.19 20.83
CA LYS A 295 -9.39 -5.27 21.84
C LYS A 295 -8.96 -4.86 23.24
N SER A 296 -7.96 -3.98 23.39
CA SER A 296 -7.56 -3.44 24.69
C SER A 296 -8.74 -2.74 25.38
N ARG A 297 -9.55 -2.03 24.58
CA ARG A 297 -10.69 -1.26 25.05
C ARG A 297 -11.84 -2.13 25.57
N GLU A 298 -12.08 -3.32 25.02
CA GLU A 298 -13.02 -4.28 25.62
C GLU A 298 -12.55 -4.73 27.02
N LEU A 299 -11.25 -4.91 27.19
CA LEU A 299 -10.62 -5.36 28.43
C LEU A 299 -10.64 -4.27 29.52
N ASP A 300 -10.35 -3.02 29.14
CA ASP A 300 -10.34 -1.87 30.05
C ASP A 300 -11.76 -1.49 30.50
N ARG A 301 -12.78 -1.66 29.63
CA ARG A 301 -14.19 -1.45 29.98
C ARG A 301 -14.69 -2.41 31.08
N GLY A 302 -14.06 -3.58 31.21
CA GLY A 302 -14.35 -4.53 32.27
C GLY A 302 -13.65 -4.24 33.60
N ASN A 303 -12.58 -3.41 33.60
CA ASN A 303 -11.59 -3.43 34.66
C ASN A 303 -11.36 -2.14 35.47
N ASN A 304 -11.97 -0.97 35.18
CA ASN A 304 -12.30 0.09 36.16
C ASN A 304 -12.57 1.48 35.54
N LEU A 305 -13.46 2.23 36.22
CA LEU A 305 -13.69 3.69 36.16
C LEU A 305 -12.56 4.53 36.80
N VAL A 306 -11.33 4.00 36.95
CA VAL A 306 -10.27 4.66 37.75
C VAL A 306 -8.91 4.49 37.10
N ALA A 307 -8.63 5.27 36.06
CA ALA A 307 -7.26 5.59 35.65
C ALA A 307 -7.27 7.01 35.04
N GLY A 308 -7.03 8.01 35.89
CA GLY A 308 -6.92 9.40 35.48
C GLY A 308 -5.68 9.63 34.62
N GLY A 309 -5.85 10.34 33.51
CA GLY A 309 -4.74 10.95 32.76
C GLY A 309 -4.75 10.79 31.24
N SER A 310 -5.56 9.88 30.67
CA SER A 310 -5.64 9.72 29.21
C SER A 310 -6.83 10.52 28.65
N MET A 311 -6.54 11.53 27.82
CA MET A 311 -7.56 12.24 27.05
C MET A 311 -7.89 11.42 25.81
N TYR A 312 -9.16 11.14 25.60
CA TYR A 312 -9.63 10.37 24.45
C TYR A 312 -10.46 11.25 23.52
N SER A 313 -10.30 11.13 22.20
CA SER A 313 -11.20 11.77 21.23
C SER A 313 -12.55 11.05 21.20
N ILE A 314 -13.58 11.75 20.72
CA ILE A 314 -14.88 11.12 20.47
C ILE A 314 -14.73 10.10 19.33
N SER A 315 -15.44 8.99 19.37
CA SER A 315 -15.39 8.01 18.27
C SER A 315 -16.02 8.47 16.97
N ALA A 316 -15.59 7.86 15.88
CA ALA A 316 -16.20 8.02 14.58
C ALA A 316 -17.68 7.61 14.63
N LEU A 317 -17.99 6.51 15.34
CA LEU A 317 -19.37 6.08 15.56
C LEU A 317 -20.24 7.11 16.27
N ALA A 318 -19.75 7.70 17.37
CA ALA A 318 -20.49 8.72 18.12
C ALA A 318 -20.72 9.97 17.27
N MET A 319 -19.71 10.40 16.49
CA MET A 319 -19.85 11.53 15.57
C MET A 319 -20.90 11.26 14.49
N VAL A 320 -20.82 10.09 13.85
CA VAL A 320 -21.75 9.66 12.80
C VAL A 320 -23.18 9.52 13.35
N SER A 321 -23.33 8.98 14.57
CA SER A 321 -24.62 8.90 15.27
C SER A 321 -25.22 10.29 15.54
N ASN A 322 -24.40 11.25 15.97
CA ASN A 322 -24.81 12.65 16.16
C ASN A 322 -25.21 13.36 14.85
N LEU A 323 -24.74 12.86 13.70
CA LEU A 323 -25.17 13.33 12.37
C LEU A 323 -26.52 12.71 11.93
N GLY A 324 -27.11 11.83 12.74
CA GLY A 324 -28.37 11.13 12.47
C GLY A 324 -28.19 9.76 11.81
N PHE A 325 -26.96 9.22 11.81
CA PHE A 325 -26.63 7.94 11.21
C PHE A 325 -26.47 6.88 12.32
N VAL A 326 -27.57 6.30 12.76
CA VAL A 326 -27.60 5.29 13.83
C VAL A 326 -27.44 3.90 13.23
N PHE A 327 -26.51 3.08 13.73
CA PHE A 327 -26.42 1.66 13.38
C PHE A 327 -27.35 0.83 14.28
N ASP A 328 -28.02 -0.18 13.73
CA ASP A 328 -29.02 -1.00 14.44
C ASP A 328 -28.45 -1.76 15.65
N SER A 329 -27.13 -2.01 15.70
CA SER A 329 -26.51 -2.65 16.88
C SER A 329 -26.65 -1.80 18.16
N CYS A 330 -26.92 -0.50 18.03
CA CYS A 330 -27.05 0.43 19.16
C CYS A 330 -28.49 0.63 19.65
N SER A 331 -29.52 0.16 18.93
CA SER A 331 -30.92 0.30 19.37
C SER A 331 -31.35 -0.76 20.40
N SER A 332 -30.59 -1.86 20.55
CA SER A 332 -30.86 -2.90 21.55
C SER A 332 -30.18 -2.67 22.90
N SER A 333 -29.21 -1.76 23.00
CA SER A 333 -28.61 -1.36 24.29
C SER A 333 -29.29 -0.09 24.77
N SER A 334 -30.15 -0.22 25.78
CA SER A 334 -30.80 0.87 26.50
C SER A 334 -29.86 2.05 26.74
N ASN A 335 -30.23 3.22 26.23
CA ASN A 335 -29.65 4.54 26.47
C ASN A 335 -28.14 4.68 26.12
N PRO A 336 -27.75 5.60 25.23
CA PRO A 336 -26.38 6.08 25.19
C PRO A 336 -26.20 7.01 26.40
N SER A 337 -26.20 6.45 27.62
CA SER A 337 -25.91 7.21 28.83
C SER A 337 -24.45 7.66 28.75
N GLU A 338 -24.24 8.94 28.44
CA GLU A 338 -23.15 9.88 28.78
C GLU A 338 -21.66 9.45 28.71
N ALA A 339 -21.33 8.17 28.78
CA ALA A 339 -20.04 7.62 28.41
C ALA A 339 -20.00 7.43 26.88
N GLY A 340 -19.92 8.56 26.16
CA GLY A 340 -19.64 8.56 24.73
C GLY A 340 -18.48 7.61 24.43
N LEU A 341 -18.61 6.80 23.37
CA LEU A 341 -17.56 5.89 22.94
C LEU A 341 -16.29 6.72 22.65
N LEU A 342 -15.40 6.81 23.63
CA LEU A 342 -14.12 7.51 23.54
C LEU A 342 -13.17 6.63 22.72
N VAL A 343 -12.68 7.13 21.58
CA VAL A 343 -11.80 6.42 20.65
C VAL A 343 -10.78 7.39 20.08
N GLY A 344 -9.51 7.03 20.21
CA GLY A 344 -8.36 7.82 19.81
C GLY A 344 -7.69 8.37 21.07
N GLU A 345 -6.61 7.73 21.46
CA GLU A 345 -5.75 8.23 22.53
C GLU A 345 -5.10 9.53 22.03
N VAL A 346 -5.53 10.67 22.56
CA VAL A 346 -4.91 11.96 22.28
C VAL A 346 -3.87 12.18 23.36
N VAL A 347 -2.65 11.73 23.11
CA VAL A 347 -1.52 11.99 24.01
C VAL A 347 -0.98 13.38 23.71
N VAL A 348 -1.06 14.29 24.68
CA VAL A 348 -0.50 15.63 24.54
C VAL A 348 1.02 15.55 24.69
N GLY A 349 1.76 15.95 23.66
CA GLY A 349 3.23 16.04 23.67
C GLY A 349 3.97 14.81 23.13
N GLU A 350 3.38 13.61 23.19
CA GLU A 350 3.98 12.38 22.62
C GLU A 350 3.25 11.90 21.36
N MET A 351 3.85 10.96 20.63
CA MET A 351 3.16 10.28 19.51
C MET A 351 2.36 9.09 20.02
N SER A 352 1.10 8.98 19.61
CA SER A 352 0.27 7.81 19.93
C SER A 352 0.82 6.54 19.29
N LEU A 353 0.42 5.36 19.78
CA LEU A 353 0.84 4.08 19.19
C LEU A 353 0.47 3.97 17.71
N LEU A 354 -0.70 4.51 17.34
CA LEU A 354 -1.14 4.54 15.95
C LEU A 354 -0.30 5.51 15.11
N GLU A 355 -0.01 6.71 15.62
CA GLU A 355 0.85 7.69 14.92
C GLU A 355 2.26 7.15 14.69
N LYS A 356 2.85 6.46 15.67
CA LYS A 356 4.15 5.81 15.55
C LYS A 356 4.14 4.76 14.43
N ALA A 357 3.13 3.88 14.41
CA ALA A 357 2.99 2.85 13.38
C ALA A 357 2.77 3.45 11.98
N VAL A 358 2.00 4.54 11.88
CA VAL A 358 1.79 5.27 10.60
C VAL A 358 3.11 5.87 10.12
N LYS A 359 3.87 6.56 10.98
CA LYS A 359 5.15 7.17 10.62
C LYS A 359 6.17 6.12 10.14
N GLU A 360 6.30 5.01 10.86
CA GLU A 360 7.20 3.91 10.48
C GLU A 360 6.83 3.32 9.11
N SER A 361 5.55 3.01 8.88
CA SER A 361 5.08 2.48 7.58
C SER A 361 5.29 3.44 6.41
N ARG A 362 5.19 4.76 6.66
CA ARG A 362 5.46 5.79 5.64
C ARG A 362 6.93 5.88 5.32
N ASP A 363 7.80 5.82 6.32
CA ASP A 363 9.24 5.82 6.10
C ASP A 363 9.69 4.53 5.37
N ASP A 364 9.06 3.39 5.66
CA ASP A 364 9.20 2.16 4.87
C ASP A 364 8.78 2.35 3.42
N TYR A 365 7.63 2.98 3.18
CA TYR A 365 7.16 3.28 1.83
C TYR A 365 8.12 4.20 1.07
N LYS A 366 8.60 5.28 1.70
CA LYS A 366 9.59 6.18 1.09
C LYS A 366 10.85 5.41 0.68
N ARG A 367 11.32 4.48 1.51
CA ARG A 367 12.46 3.60 1.16
C ARG A 367 12.16 2.72 -0.05
N VAL A 368 10.95 2.16 -0.14
CA VAL A 368 10.52 1.35 -1.30
C VAL A 368 10.44 2.20 -2.57
N VAL A 369 9.90 3.42 -2.49
CA VAL A 369 9.82 4.34 -3.65
C VAL A 369 11.21 4.71 -4.13
N LEU A 370 12.11 5.12 -3.23
CA LEU A 370 13.52 5.39 -3.56
C LEU A 370 14.19 4.17 -4.18
N ALA A 371 13.95 2.97 -3.64
CA ALA A 371 14.46 1.73 -4.21
C ALA A 371 13.91 1.47 -5.61
N GLN A 372 12.62 1.73 -5.87
CA GLN A 372 12.03 1.60 -7.19
C GLN A 372 12.59 2.62 -8.19
N GLU A 373 12.85 3.86 -7.75
CA GLU A 373 13.49 4.88 -8.56
C GLU A 373 14.92 4.47 -8.96
N THR A 374 15.71 3.90 -8.04
CA THR A 374 17.03 3.35 -8.39
C THR A 374 16.93 2.21 -9.39
N VAL A 375 15.93 1.33 -9.27
CA VAL A 375 15.69 0.24 -10.22
C VAL A 375 15.29 0.78 -11.59
N ALA A 376 14.44 1.80 -11.64
CA ALA A 376 14.04 2.46 -12.88
C ALA A 376 15.22 3.18 -13.55
N GLY A 377 16.09 3.85 -12.78
CA GLY A 377 17.29 4.50 -13.29
C GLY A 377 18.34 3.53 -13.87
N VAL A 378 18.34 2.28 -13.40
CA VAL A 378 19.22 1.21 -13.92
C VAL A 378 18.59 0.45 -15.10
N LYS A 379 17.30 0.63 -15.35
CA LYS A 379 16.63 -0.01 -16.48
C LYS A 379 17.06 0.67 -17.77
N VAL A 380 17.90 -0.01 -18.54
CA VAL A 380 18.44 0.49 -19.80
C VAL A 380 17.74 -0.25 -20.94
N ASP A 381 17.27 0.50 -21.92
CA ASP A 381 16.67 -0.08 -23.12
C ASP A 381 17.77 -0.63 -24.06
N GLY A 382 17.60 -1.87 -24.51
CA GLY A 382 18.55 -2.57 -25.38
C GLY A 382 19.02 -3.90 -24.81
N ILE A 383 18.94 -4.96 -25.63
CA ILE A 383 19.38 -6.30 -25.23
C ILE A 383 20.90 -6.32 -25.00
N ASP A 384 21.67 -5.68 -25.89
CA ASP A 384 23.14 -5.75 -25.88
C ASP A 384 23.74 -5.04 -24.67
N THR A 385 23.15 -3.92 -24.26
CA THR A 385 23.55 -3.17 -23.05
C THR A 385 23.22 -3.98 -21.80
N ASN A 386 22.01 -4.55 -21.71
CA ASN A 386 21.62 -5.42 -20.60
C ASN A 386 22.48 -6.69 -20.53
N LEU A 387 22.86 -7.28 -21.67
CA LEU A 387 23.74 -8.45 -21.71
C LEU A 387 25.18 -8.10 -21.34
N ALA A 388 25.67 -6.92 -21.71
CA ALA A 388 26.98 -6.42 -21.26
C ALA A 388 27.01 -6.22 -19.73
N VAL A 389 25.97 -5.59 -19.16
CA VAL A 389 25.81 -5.44 -17.70
C VAL A 389 25.79 -6.81 -17.01
N MET A 390 25.02 -7.76 -17.54
CA MET A 390 24.93 -9.11 -16.99
C MET A 390 26.28 -9.82 -16.99
N LYS A 391 27.01 -9.72 -18.12
CA LYS A 391 28.33 -10.34 -18.27
C LYS A 391 29.31 -9.78 -17.24
N GLU A 392 29.35 -8.46 -17.08
CA GLU A 392 30.19 -7.76 -16.11
C GLU A 392 29.88 -8.19 -14.66
N LEU A 393 28.60 -8.26 -14.30
CA LEU A 393 28.16 -8.69 -12.97
C LEU A 393 28.45 -10.17 -12.69
N LEU A 394 28.42 -11.01 -13.72
CA LEU A 394 28.73 -12.44 -13.62
C LEU A 394 30.22 -12.75 -13.78
N LEU A 395 31.08 -11.80 -14.14
CA LEU A 395 32.53 -12.03 -14.30
C LEU A 395 33.14 -12.76 -13.10
N PRO A 396 32.90 -12.37 -11.83
CA PRO A 396 33.48 -13.06 -10.68
C PRO A 396 33.03 -14.53 -10.59
N VAL A 397 31.76 -14.80 -10.94
CA VAL A 397 31.19 -16.16 -10.92
C VAL A 397 31.74 -17.00 -12.06
N LEU A 398 31.89 -16.40 -13.25
CA LEU A 398 32.47 -17.04 -14.43
C LEU A 398 33.94 -17.40 -14.20
N GLU A 399 34.69 -16.55 -13.49
CA GLU A 399 36.10 -16.79 -13.18
C GLU A 399 36.28 -17.94 -12.18
N VAL A 400 35.46 -17.98 -11.12
CA VAL A 400 35.38 -19.13 -10.20
C VAL A 400 34.94 -20.40 -10.94
N GLY A 401 33.95 -20.28 -11.82
CA GLY A 401 33.45 -21.38 -12.66
C GLY A 401 34.53 -21.96 -13.57
N LYS A 402 35.35 -21.12 -14.20
CA LYS A 402 36.51 -21.55 -14.99
C LYS A 402 37.52 -22.31 -14.14
N GLY A 403 37.79 -21.84 -12.92
CA GLY A 403 38.66 -22.54 -11.97
C GLY A 403 38.12 -23.91 -11.53
N LEU A 404 36.81 -24.05 -11.36
CA LEU A 404 36.19 -25.35 -11.11
C LEU A 404 36.25 -26.26 -12.35
N LEU A 405 36.05 -25.68 -13.53
CA LEU A 405 36.06 -26.40 -14.79
C LEU A 405 37.47 -26.92 -15.11
N SER A 406 38.53 -26.16 -14.80
CA SER A 406 39.91 -26.61 -14.96
C SER A 406 40.27 -27.76 -14.02
N LEU A 407 39.67 -27.80 -12.82
CA LEU A 407 39.77 -28.94 -11.91
C LEU A 407 39.05 -30.19 -12.44
N VAL A 408 37.92 -30.01 -13.15
CA VAL A 408 37.15 -31.12 -13.76
C VAL A 408 37.85 -31.67 -15.01
N TYR A 409 38.40 -30.80 -15.86
CA TYR A 409 39.15 -31.20 -17.06
C TYR A 409 40.59 -31.63 -16.76
N TRP A 410 41.02 -31.58 -15.50
CA TRP A 410 42.37 -31.97 -15.07
C TRP A 410 43.49 -31.16 -15.74
N ASP A 411 43.24 -29.89 -16.04
CA ASP A 411 44.23 -29.00 -16.68
C ASP A 411 45.51 -28.91 -15.82
N ASP A 412 45.34 -28.89 -14.48
CA ASP A 412 46.41 -29.04 -13.49
C ASP A 412 46.21 -30.36 -12.71
N PRO A 413 46.88 -31.47 -13.11
CA PRO A 413 46.72 -32.76 -12.45
C PRO A 413 46.98 -32.77 -10.93
N PRO A 414 48.03 -32.12 -10.37
CA PRO A 414 48.27 -32.19 -8.93
C PRO A 414 47.22 -31.43 -8.11
N LYS A 415 46.70 -30.29 -8.61
CA LYS A 415 45.66 -29.51 -7.92
C LYS A 415 44.32 -30.23 -7.94
N SER A 416 43.98 -30.84 -9.07
CA SER A 416 42.75 -31.62 -9.26
C SER A 416 42.73 -32.86 -8.37
N LEU A 417 43.86 -33.56 -8.27
CA LEU A 417 44.03 -34.70 -7.38
C LEU A 417 43.87 -34.30 -5.90
N MET A 418 44.54 -33.21 -5.47
CA MET A 418 44.39 -32.67 -4.11
C MET A 418 42.94 -32.29 -3.80
N PHE A 419 42.26 -31.60 -4.72
CA PHE A 419 40.86 -31.24 -4.59
C PHE A 419 39.96 -32.48 -4.42
N CYS A 420 40.17 -33.51 -5.24
CA CYS A 420 39.44 -34.77 -5.15
C CYS A 420 39.68 -35.49 -3.82
N LEU A 421 40.92 -35.57 -3.34
CA LEU A 421 41.25 -36.20 -2.05
C LEU A 421 40.59 -35.47 -0.87
N ILE A 422 40.60 -34.14 -0.88
CA ILE A 422 39.97 -33.34 0.18
C ILE A 422 38.46 -33.52 0.18
N PHE A 423 37.80 -33.45 -0.98
CA PHE A 423 36.35 -33.61 -1.08
C PHE A 423 35.90 -35.04 -0.75
N THR A 424 36.62 -36.05 -1.21
CA THR A 424 36.33 -37.45 -0.85
C THR A 424 36.48 -37.70 0.64
N PHE A 425 37.49 -37.11 1.29
CA PHE A 425 37.64 -37.17 2.75
C PHE A 425 36.47 -36.51 3.49
N ILE A 426 36.02 -35.33 3.05
CA ILE A 426 34.86 -34.61 3.61
C ILE A 426 33.58 -35.46 3.49
N ILE A 427 33.36 -36.10 2.34
CA ILE A 427 32.19 -36.96 2.09
C ILE A 427 32.24 -38.19 2.99
N PHE A 428 33.39 -38.88 3.05
CA PHE A 428 33.54 -40.11 3.85
C PHE A 428 33.32 -39.87 5.34
N ARG A 429 33.75 -38.72 5.87
CA ARG A 429 33.55 -38.33 7.27
C ARG A 429 32.15 -37.78 7.57
N GLY A 430 31.29 -37.61 6.55
CA GLY A 430 29.96 -37.00 6.71
C GLY A 430 30.01 -35.51 7.04
N TRP A 431 31.12 -34.83 6.73
CA TRP A 431 31.34 -33.42 7.07
C TRP A 431 30.74 -32.43 6.09
N VAL A 432 29.98 -32.91 5.10
CA VAL A 432 29.34 -32.09 4.07
C VAL A 432 28.48 -30.97 4.68
N GLY A 433 27.75 -31.25 5.76
CA GLY A 433 26.97 -30.24 6.47
C GLY A 433 27.83 -29.14 7.10
N TYR A 434 28.96 -29.50 7.72
CA TYR A 434 29.91 -28.53 8.29
C TYR A 434 30.60 -27.69 7.22
N ALA A 435 30.94 -28.30 6.08
CA ALA A 435 31.52 -27.58 4.94
C ALA A 435 30.53 -26.53 4.39
N LEU A 436 29.24 -26.89 4.27
CA LEU A 436 28.19 -25.94 3.89
C LEU A 436 28.03 -24.82 4.92
N ALA A 437 28.03 -25.15 6.22
CA ALA A 437 27.96 -24.15 7.28
C ALA A 437 29.15 -23.17 7.24
N LEU A 438 30.36 -23.67 6.99
CA LEU A 438 31.57 -22.86 6.86
C LEU A 438 31.48 -21.89 5.67
N MET A 439 30.95 -22.35 4.53
CA MET A 439 30.73 -21.48 3.37
C MET A 439 29.73 -20.36 3.66
N VAL A 440 28.60 -20.67 4.31
CA VAL A 440 27.60 -19.65 4.71
C VAL A 440 28.21 -18.66 5.72
N LEU A 441 28.98 -19.17 6.68
CA LEU A 441 29.70 -18.36 7.66
C LEU A 441 30.71 -17.43 6.99
N PHE A 442 31.45 -17.92 5.98
CA PHE A 442 32.40 -17.11 5.21
C PHE A 442 31.71 -15.91 4.55
N PHE A 443 30.55 -16.10 3.92
CA PHE A 443 29.79 -14.97 3.34
C PHE A 443 29.34 -13.96 4.40
N ALA A 444 28.88 -14.43 5.57
CA ALA A 444 28.49 -13.54 6.65
C ALA A 444 29.67 -12.72 7.19
N ILE A 445 30.82 -13.37 7.41
CA ILE A 445 32.07 -12.71 7.83
C ILE A 445 32.53 -11.72 6.75
N PHE A 446 32.49 -12.10 5.48
CA PHE A 446 32.84 -11.24 4.35
C PHE A 446 31.99 -9.97 4.34
N MET A 447 30.67 -10.06 4.52
CA MET A 447 29.78 -8.89 4.60
C MET A 447 30.11 -7.96 5.78
N VAL A 448 30.50 -8.53 6.92
CA VAL A 448 30.91 -7.74 8.11
C VAL A 448 32.27 -7.07 7.88
N LEU A 449 33.21 -7.77 7.26
CA LEU A 449 34.53 -7.23 6.92
C LEU A 449 34.41 -6.11 5.88
N THR A 450 33.66 -6.31 4.79
CA THR A 450 33.45 -5.28 3.77
C THR A 450 32.88 -4.01 4.38
N ARG A 451 31.98 -4.12 5.36
CA ARG A 451 31.50 -2.97 6.13
C ARG A 451 32.62 -2.27 6.91
N PHE A 452 33.44 -2.99 7.66
CA PHE A 452 34.53 -2.41 8.44
C PHE A 452 35.55 -1.69 7.56
N PHE A 453 35.80 -2.21 6.35
CA PHE A 453 36.70 -1.61 5.38
C PHE A 453 36.06 -0.44 4.59
N ASN A 454 34.74 -0.48 4.36
CA ASN A 454 34.09 0.49 3.48
C ASN A 454 33.65 1.80 4.16
N GLN A 455 33.57 1.91 5.50
CA GLN A 455 33.31 3.14 6.31
C GLN A 455 32.66 4.35 5.57
N GLY A 456 31.56 4.15 4.84
CA GLY A 456 30.83 5.22 4.16
C GLY A 456 31.43 5.76 2.85
N ARG A 457 32.45 5.12 2.24
CA ARG A 457 32.90 5.48 0.89
C ARG A 457 31.87 4.98 -0.14
N PRO A 458 31.44 5.81 -1.11
CA PRO A 458 30.62 5.33 -2.21
C PRO A 458 31.42 4.26 -2.97
N VAL A 459 30.80 3.10 -3.18
CA VAL A 459 31.39 2.01 -3.98
C VAL A 459 31.60 2.52 -5.41
N ASP A 460 32.76 2.21 -5.98
CA ASP A 460 33.10 2.56 -7.36
C ASP A 460 31.97 2.15 -8.31
N GLU A 461 31.40 3.15 -8.97
CA GLU A 461 30.35 3.02 -9.97
C GLU A 461 30.84 2.07 -11.08
N ILE A 462 29.99 1.12 -11.49
CA ILE A 462 30.35 0.20 -12.59
C ILE A 462 30.45 1.03 -13.86
N LYS A 463 31.67 1.30 -14.31
CA LYS A 463 31.94 1.93 -15.61
C LYS A 463 31.85 0.88 -16.70
N ILE A 464 30.74 0.89 -17.43
CA ILE A 464 30.53 -0.04 -18.55
C ILE A 464 30.84 0.71 -19.84
N ILE A 465 31.81 0.21 -20.60
CA ILE A 465 32.07 0.63 -21.98
C ILE A 465 30.97 0.04 -22.85
N ALA A 466 30.16 0.88 -23.49
CA ALA A 466 29.10 0.41 -24.37
C ALA A 466 29.68 -0.41 -25.54
N PRO A 467 29.09 -1.58 -25.88
CA PRO A 467 29.54 -2.35 -27.03
C PRO A 467 29.31 -1.56 -28.35
N PRO A 468 30.14 -1.80 -29.40
CA PRO A 468 30.00 -1.13 -30.69
C PRO A 468 28.65 -1.47 -31.35
N PRO A 469 28.04 -0.54 -32.11
CA PRO A 469 26.74 -0.74 -32.73
C PRO A 469 26.77 -1.90 -33.74
N MET A 470 25.87 -2.87 -33.57
CA MET A 470 25.72 -4.02 -34.48
C MET A 470 25.08 -3.63 -35.83
N ASN A 471 25.34 -4.44 -36.85
CA ASN A 471 24.90 -4.21 -38.23
C ASN A 471 23.42 -4.63 -38.41
N THR A 472 22.69 -3.96 -39.30
CA THR A 472 21.21 -4.03 -39.46
C THR A 472 20.65 -5.44 -39.73
N MET A 473 21.48 -6.36 -40.23
CA MET A 473 21.10 -7.73 -40.56
C MET A 473 21.11 -8.67 -39.34
N GLU A 474 22.04 -8.47 -38.40
CA GLU A 474 22.10 -9.22 -37.12
C GLU A 474 20.98 -8.78 -36.19
N GLN A 475 20.63 -7.49 -36.24
CA GLN A 475 19.49 -6.91 -35.54
C GLN A 475 18.16 -7.53 -35.99
N LEU A 476 17.99 -7.80 -37.28
CA LEU A 476 16.79 -8.45 -37.85
C LEU A 476 16.70 -9.94 -37.48
N LEU A 477 17.83 -10.64 -37.38
CA LEU A 477 17.90 -12.06 -37.02
C LEU A 477 17.65 -12.29 -35.52
N ALA A 478 18.07 -11.36 -34.67
CA ALA A 478 17.78 -11.36 -33.23
C ALA A 478 16.29 -11.08 -32.92
N VAL A 479 15.60 -10.27 -33.74
CA VAL A 479 14.21 -9.83 -33.54
C VAL A 479 13.17 -10.95 -33.75
N GLN A 480 13.53 -12.05 -34.41
CA GLN A 480 12.53 -13.00 -34.93
C GLN A 480 11.91 -13.95 -33.88
N ASN A 481 12.40 -14.03 -32.64
CA ASN A 481 11.79 -14.89 -31.61
C ASN A 481 11.87 -14.26 -30.19
N ALA A 482 10.72 -13.98 -29.57
CA ALA A 482 10.56 -13.76 -28.12
C ALA A 482 11.47 -12.71 -27.43
N VAL A 483 11.88 -11.66 -28.14
CA VAL A 483 12.85 -10.66 -27.68
C VAL A 483 12.40 -9.86 -26.45
N SER A 484 11.14 -9.39 -26.40
CA SER A 484 10.70 -8.53 -25.31
C SER A 484 10.61 -9.25 -23.97
N GLN A 485 10.21 -10.52 -23.97
CA GLN A 485 10.19 -11.35 -22.75
C GLN A 485 11.61 -11.72 -22.31
N PHE A 486 12.50 -12.01 -23.25
CA PHE A 486 13.89 -12.32 -22.95
C PHE A 486 14.65 -11.11 -22.40
N GLU A 487 14.45 -9.93 -22.98
CA GLU A 487 15.00 -8.66 -22.49
C GLU A 487 14.50 -8.37 -21.07
N GLN A 488 13.20 -8.55 -20.81
CA GLN A 488 12.63 -8.39 -19.45
C GLN A 488 13.26 -9.36 -18.45
N LEU A 489 13.47 -10.63 -18.82
CA LEU A 489 14.13 -11.61 -17.94
C LEU A 489 15.59 -11.26 -17.64
N ILE A 490 16.34 -10.77 -18.64
CA ILE A 490 17.72 -10.30 -18.43
C ILE A 490 17.71 -9.06 -17.53
N GLN A 491 16.82 -8.11 -17.77
CA GLN A 491 16.68 -6.92 -16.94
C GLN A 491 16.36 -7.28 -15.49
N ASP A 492 15.38 -8.15 -15.25
CA ASP A 492 15.03 -8.63 -13.92
C ASP A 492 16.21 -9.37 -13.26
N GLY A 493 16.94 -10.19 -14.02
CA GLY A 493 18.16 -10.87 -13.57
C GLY A 493 19.27 -9.89 -13.14
N ASN A 494 19.51 -8.86 -13.94
CA ASN A 494 20.49 -7.80 -13.65
C ASN A 494 20.12 -7.04 -12.38
N ILE A 495 18.84 -6.69 -12.20
CA ILE A 495 18.36 -6.01 -11.00
C ILE A 495 18.61 -6.89 -9.76
N ILE A 496 18.33 -8.19 -9.84
CA ILE A 496 18.59 -9.12 -8.73
C ILE A 496 20.08 -9.19 -8.41
N LEU A 497 20.94 -9.32 -9.42
CA LEU A 497 22.40 -9.37 -9.25
C LEU A 497 22.95 -8.09 -8.63
N LEU A 498 22.48 -6.91 -9.06
CA LEU A 498 22.88 -5.62 -8.51
C LEU A 498 22.45 -5.46 -7.05
N LYS A 499 21.23 -5.86 -6.70
CA LYS A 499 20.77 -5.87 -5.30
C LYS A 499 21.60 -6.82 -4.45
N PHE A 500 21.92 -8.02 -4.96
CA PHE A 500 22.75 -8.99 -4.26
C PHE A 500 24.18 -8.46 -4.03
N ARG A 501 24.78 -7.84 -5.05
CA ARG A 501 26.08 -7.16 -4.93
C ARG A 501 26.03 -6.03 -3.91
N ALA A 502 24.98 -5.20 -3.94
CA ALA A 502 24.81 -4.11 -2.98
C ALA A 502 24.74 -4.59 -1.52
N LEU A 503 24.08 -5.73 -1.30
CA LEU A 503 24.04 -6.39 0.01
C LEU A 503 25.42 -6.95 0.40
N LEU A 504 26.09 -7.67 -0.50
CA LEU A 504 27.42 -8.25 -0.23
C LEU A 504 28.48 -7.19 0.10
N LEU A 505 28.45 -6.06 -0.60
CA LEU A 505 29.35 -4.93 -0.38
C LEU A 505 28.93 -4.02 0.79
N SER A 506 27.84 -4.37 1.47
CA SER A 506 27.28 -3.63 2.60
C SER A 506 26.98 -2.15 2.28
N VAL A 507 26.52 -1.85 1.05
CA VAL A 507 26.13 -0.49 0.63
C VAL A 507 24.99 0.05 1.50
N PHE A 508 24.07 -0.84 1.91
CA PHE A 508 22.94 -0.52 2.77
C PHE A 508 23.12 -1.20 4.13
N PRO A 509 23.65 -0.51 5.16
CA PRO A 509 24.11 -1.16 6.40
C PRO A 509 22.96 -1.86 7.15
N GLN A 510 21.79 -1.23 7.27
CA GLN A 510 20.64 -1.82 7.97
C GLN A 510 20.11 -3.10 7.32
N ALA A 511 20.09 -3.17 5.98
CA ALA A 511 19.63 -4.36 5.26
C ALA A 511 20.70 -5.46 5.28
N SER A 512 21.96 -5.08 5.12
CA SER A 512 23.11 -5.99 5.07
C SER A 512 23.38 -6.63 6.43
N GLU A 513 23.20 -5.91 7.53
CA GLU A 513 23.24 -6.46 8.90
C GLU A 513 22.19 -7.55 9.11
N LYS A 514 20.93 -7.29 8.70
CA LYS A 514 19.84 -8.28 8.81
C LYS A 514 20.16 -9.55 8.01
N VAL A 515 20.70 -9.39 6.80
CA VAL A 515 21.13 -10.52 5.97
C VAL A 515 22.29 -11.27 6.61
N ALA A 516 23.35 -10.56 7.05
CA ALA A 516 24.49 -11.18 7.72
C ALA A 516 24.06 -11.93 8.99
N ALA A 517 23.19 -11.35 9.83
CA ALA A 517 22.64 -12.03 11.00
C ALA A 517 21.81 -13.27 10.62
N SER A 518 21.02 -13.20 9.54
CA SER A 518 20.26 -14.36 9.04
C SER A 518 21.17 -15.47 8.50
N LEU A 519 22.28 -15.12 7.84
CA LEU A 519 23.28 -16.05 7.35
C LEU A 519 24.02 -16.70 8.52
N LEU A 520 24.38 -15.94 9.57
CA LEU A 520 24.97 -16.48 10.80
C LEU A 520 24.04 -17.47 11.49
N LEU A 521 22.75 -17.13 11.64
CA LEU A 521 21.76 -18.02 12.22
C LEU A 521 21.61 -19.29 11.38
N THR A 522 21.58 -19.16 10.05
CA THR A 522 21.48 -20.30 9.13
C THR A 522 22.72 -21.19 9.21
N ALA A 523 23.93 -20.61 9.26
CA ALA A 523 25.18 -21.35 9.44
C ALA A 523 25.19 -22.11 10.76
N LEU A 524 24.72 -21.49 11.85
CA LEU A 524 24.59 -22.13 13.16
C LEU A 524 23.62 -23.31 13.12
N MET A 525 22.45 -23.15 12.51
CA MET A 525 21.46 -24.22 12.37
C MET A 525 22.00 -25.39 11.56
N VAL A 526 22.69 -25.13 10.44
CA VAL A 526 23.30 -26.17 9.59
C VAL A 526 24.46 -26.87 10.31
N ALA A 527 25.22 -26.16 11.17
CA ALA A 527 26.31 -26.74 11.93
C ALA A 527 25.84 -27.61 13.11
N LEU A 528 24.75 -27.21 13.79
CA LEU A 528 24.27 -27.89 15.01
C LEU A 528 23.31 -29.04 14.70
N LEU A 529 22.53 -28.95 13.61
CA LEU A 529 21.51 -29.96 13.30
C LEU A 529 22.03 -31.02 12.33
N PRO A 530 21.86 -32.32 12.66
CA PRO A 530 22.10 -33.38 11.70
C PRO A 530 21.29 -33.17 10.41
N GLY A 531 21.92 -33.41 9.25
CA GLY A 531 21.30 -33.13 7.94
C GLY A 531 19.94 -33.82 7.70
N LYS A 532 19.67 -34.95 8.37
CA LYS A 532 18.37 -35.64 8.34
C LYS A 532 17.24 -34.77 8.87
N TYR A 533 17.47 -34.03 9.96
CA TYR A 533 16.47 -33.13 10.53
C TYR A 533 16.29 -31.87 9.67
N MET A 534 17.36 -31.37 9.05
CA MET A 534 17.27 -30.28 8.08
C MET A 534 16.43 -30.68 6.87
N PHE A 535 16.64 -31.89 6.33
CA PHE A 535 15.82 -32.43 5.25
C PHE A 535 14.35 -32.58 5.65
N LEU A 536 14.09 -33.12 6.85
CA LEU A 536 12.74 -33.22 7.40
C LEU A 536 12.06 -31.84 7.55
N LEU A 537 12.78 -30.83 8.04
CA LEU A 537 12.27 -29.47 8.18
C LEU A 537 11.92 -28.86 6.81
N ILE A 538 12.79 -29.02 5.81
CA ILE A 538 12.53 -28.55 4.44
C ILE A 538 11.31 -29.27 3.85
N PHE A 539 11.21 -30.59 4.03
CA PHE A 539 10.07 -31.37 3.59
C PHE A 539 8.77 -30.87 4.23
N LEU A 540 8.74 -30.75 5.56
CA LEU A 540 7.57 -30.23 6.27
C LEU A 540 7.23 -28.81 5.83
N GLU A 541 8.23 -27.95 5.60
CA GLU A 541 8.00 -26.60 5.11
C GLU A 541 7.27 -26.60 3.77
N ILE A 542 7.78 -27.32 2.78
CA ILE A 542 7.22 -27.36 1.42
C ILE A 542 5.79 -27.89 1.43
N PHE A 543 5.54 -29.01 2.12
CA PHE A 543 4.25 -29.69 2.08
C PHE A 543 3.21 -29.08 3.03
N THR A 544 3.61 -28.39 4.10
CA THR A 544 2.66 -27.73 5.02
C THR A 544 2.39 -26.26 4.68
N ARG A 545 3.17 -25.67 3.76
CA ARG A 545 3.13 -24.24 3.41
C ARG A 545 1.73 -23.72 3.06
N TYR A 546 0.97 -24.52 2.31
CA TYR A 546 -0.36 -24.19 1.80
C TYR A 546 -1.50 -24.85 2.60
N SER A 547 -1.18 -25.51 3.71
CA SER A 547 -2.20 -26.09 4.59
C SER A 547 -3.15 -25.01 5.15
N PRO A 548 -4.45 -25.28 5.31
CA PRO A 548 -5.43 -24.27 5.74
C PRO A 548 -5.05 -23.55 7.05
N ALA A 549 -4.49 -24.27 8.02
CA ALA A 549 -4.09 -23.71 9.31
C ALA A 549 -2.87 -22.77 9.20
N ARG A 550 -1.93 -23.06 8.29
CA ARG A 550 -0.68 -22.31 8.17
C ARG A 550 -0.69 -21.26 7.07
N LYS A 551 -1.58 -21.38 6.08
CA LYS A 551 -1.66 -20.52 4.90
C LYS A 551 -1.63 -19.02 5.25
N ALA A 552 -2.44 -18.59 6.22
CA ALA A 552 -2.49 -17.19 6.63
C ALA A 552 -1.16 -16.68 7.21
N SER A 553 -0.44 -17.53 7.95
CA SER A 553 0.89 -17.21 8.49
C SER A 553 1.94 -17.15 7.38
N THR A 554 1.93 -18.14 6.47
CA THR A 554 2.84 -18.19 5.33
C THR A 554 2.66 -16.99 4.41
N GLU A 555 1.43 -16.64 4.05
CA GLU A 555 1.13 -15.47 3.20
C GLU A 555 1.62 -14.19 3.87
N ARG A 556 1.43 -14.06 5.19
CA ARG A 556 1.97 -12.94 5.97
C ARG A 556 3.49 -12.88 5.89
N TRP A 557 4.19 -13.99 6.06
CA TRP A 557 5.66 -14.04 6.00
C TRP A 557 6.19 -13.77 4.58
N MET A 558 5.58 -14.38 3.55
CA MET A 558 5.93 -14.10 2.16
C MET A 558 5.75 -12.64 1.79
N ARG A 559 4.66 -12.01 2.25
CA ARG A 559 4.44 -10.59 2.00
C ARG A 559 5.51 -9.74 2.68
N ARG A 560 5.88 -10.04 3.92
CA ARG A 560 6.98 -9.35 4.63
C ARG A 560 8.31 -9.47 3.89
N LEU A 561 8.66 -10.67 3.43
CA LEU A 561 9.87 -10.88 2.63
C LEU A 561 9.85 -10.09 1.33
N ARG A 562 8.69 -10.07 0.65
CA ARG A 562 8.50 -9.32 -0.59
C ARG A 562 8.64 -7.81 -0.37
N GLU A 563 7.97 -7.26 0.65
CA GLU A 563 8.07 -5.85 1.02
C GLU A 563 9.51 -5.47 1.39
N TRP A 564 10.17 -6.30 2.20
CA TRP A 564 11.58 -6.12 2.54
C TRP A 564 12.48 -6.16 1.28
N TRP A 565 12.28 -7.11 0.37
CA TRP A 565 13.05 -7.21 -0.88
C TRP A 565 12.85 -5.99 -1.79
N PHE A 566 11.63 -5.47 -1.87
CA PHE A 566 11.35 -4.25 -2.64
C PHE A 566 11.91 -2.99 -1.99
N SER A 567 12.09 -2.98 -0.67
CA SER A 567 12.72 -1.86 0.05
C SER A 567 14.23 -1.72 -0.19
N ILE A 568 14.87 -2.73 -0.79
CA ILE A 568 16.31 -2.72 -1.06
C ILE A 568 16.57 -2.00 -2.40
N PRO A 569 17.20 -0.81 -2.41
CA PRO A 569 17.65 -0.15 -3.63
C PRO A 569 18.67 -0.96 -4.43
N ALA A 570 18.69 -0.74 -5.74
CA ALA A 570 19.73 -1.30 -6.62
C ALA A 570 20.97 -0.40 -6.58
N ALA A 571 22.17 -1.00 -6.69
CA ALA A 571 23.41 -0.22 -6.85
C ALA A 571 23.37 0.55 -8.19
N PRO A 572 23.75 1.84 -8.21
CA PRO A 572 23.74 2.64 -9.43
C PRO A 572 24.76 2.13 -10.45
N VAL A 573 24.39 2.18 -11.73
CA VAL A 573 25.26 1.81 -12.87
C VAL A 573 25.41 3.04 -13.75
N VAL A 574 26.65 3.44 -14.06
CA VAL A 574 26.94 4.56 -14.96
C VAL A 574 27.49 4.02 -16.27
N ILE A 575 26.70 4.16 -17.35
CA ILE A 575 27.13 3.78 -18.69
C ILE A 575 27.89 4.97 -19.30
N GLU A 576 29.20 4.85 -19.44
CA GLU A 576 29.99 5.80 -20.22
C GLU A 576 29.83 5.44 -21.71
N ARG A 577 29.14 6.30 -22.46
CA ARG A 577 29.22 6.26 -23.93
C ARG A 577 30.55 6.88 -24.34
N GLU A 578 31.38 6.16 -25.10
CA GLU A 578 32.57 6.75 -25.70
C GLU A 578 32.16 8.02 -26.47
N LYS A 579 32.84 9.14 -26.18
CA LYS A 579 32.69 10.37 -26.96
C LYS A 579 33.12 10.04 -28.38
N GLU A 580 32.21 10.13 -29.34
CA GLU A 580 32.56 10.11 -30.76
C GLU A 580 33.63 11.19 -30.99
N ASP A 581 34.87 10.77 -31.20
CA ASP A 581 35.92 11.62 -31.72
C ASP A 581 35.44 12.14 -33.07
N LYS A 582 35.01 13.41 -33.08
CA LYS A 582 34.78 14.18 -34.29
C LYS A 582 36.07 14.14 -35.11
N LYS A 583 36.15 13.19 -36.04
CA LYS A 583 37.06 13.24 -37.20
C LYS A 583 36.76 14.53 -37.96
N LYS A 584 37.51 15.59 -37.66
CA LYS A 584 37.66 16.73 -38.57
C LYS A 584 38.29 16.19 -39.86
N LYS A 585 37.55 16.28 -40.95
CA LYS A 585 38.12 16.37 -42.29
C LYS A 585 38.74 17.74 -42.47
#